data_AF-A0A7J0ARH4-F1
#
_entry.id   AF-A0A7J0ARH4-F1
#
_cell.length_a   1.000
_cell.length_b   1.000
_cell.length_c   1.000
_cell.angle_alpha   90.00
_cell.angle_beta   90.00
_cell.angle_gamma   90.00
#
_symmetry.space_group_name_H-M   'P 1'
#
loop_
_entity.id
_entity.type
_entity.pdbx_description
1 polymer ?
#
loop_
_entity_poly.entity_id
_entity_poly.type
_entity_poly.pdbx_seq_one_letter_code
_entity_poly.pdbx_strand_id
1 'polypeptide(L)'
;MSYKGSEWNKWDLHIHTPESGMANEFGNDWDKYVQSLFRSAIANNIVAIGITDYFTIDGYKKLLTDYLEDDDKLNSLFTPAEISAIKKYYYFP
;
A
#
# COMPACT_ATOMS: atom_id res chain seq x y z
N MET A 1 -24.35 12.43 16.07
CA MET A 1 -22.92 12.22 16.35
C MET A 1 -22.75 10.80 16.87
N SER A 2 -22.04 9.96 16.13
CA SER A 2 -21.60 8.66 16.65
C SER A 2 -20.33 8.91 17.46
N TYR A 3 -20.37 8.68 18.77
CA TYR A 3 -19.17 8.64 19.59
C TYR A 3 -18.49 7.30 19.34
N LYS A 4 -17.56 7.25 18.38
CA LYS A 4 -16.68 6.10 18.23
C LYS A 4 -15.77 6.04 19.45
N GLY A 5 -15.86 4.95 20.21
CA GLY A 5 -14.91 4.63 21.28
C GLY A 5 -13.56 4.16 20.71
N SER A 6 -12.72 3.56 21.55
CA SER A 6 -11.49 2.91 21.11
C SER A 6 -11.80 1.74 20.17
N GLU A 7 -11.18 1.73 18.99
CA GLU A 7 -11.32 0.67 17.98
C GLU A 7 -10.00 -0.12 17.87
N TRP A 8 -10.13 -1.45 17.68
CA TRP A 8 -9.00 -2.32 17.39
C TRP A 8 -8.89 -2.52 15.89
N ASN A 9 -7.70 -2.30 15.33
CA ASN A 9 -7.44 -2.40 13.90
C ASN A 9 -6.15 -3.21 13.66
N LYS A 10 -6.01 -3.77 12.45
CA LYS A 10 -4.76 -4.41 12.00
C LYS A 10 -3.95 -3.44 11.14
N TRP A 11 -2.65 -3.40 11.42
CA TRP A 11 -1.71 -2.47 10.82
C TRP A 11 -0.51 -3.30 10.36
N ASP A 12 -0.07 -3.08 9.13
CA ASP A 12 1.17 -3.65 8.64
C ASP A 12 2.18 -2.53 8.45
N LEU A 13 3.15 -2.44 9.36
CA LEU A 13 4.06 -1.29 9.46
C LEU A 13 5.49 -1.64 9.06
N HIS A 14 5.70 -2.79 8.43
CA HIS A 14 7.03 -3.26 8.03
C HIS A 14 6.96 -3.98 6.69
N ILE A 15 6.80 -3.22 5.61
CA ILE A 15 6.75 -3.73 4.24
C ILE A 15 7.95 -3.22 3.43
N HIS A 16 8.64 -4.12 2.75
CA HIS A 16 9.68 -3.78 1.77
C HIS A 16 9.13 -3.87 0.36
N THR A 17 9.52 -2.92 -0.49
CA THR A 17 9.16 -2.79 -1.90
C THR A 17 10.33 -3.17 -2.81
N PRO A 18 10.11 -3.17 -4.15
CA PRO A 18 11.19 -3.32 -5.11
C PRO A 18 12.28 -2.22 -5.06
N GLU A 19 12.05 -1.07 -4.41
CA GLU A 19 13.12 -0.08 -4.21
C GLU A 19 14.03 -0.42 -3.01
N SER A 20 13.72 -1.46 -2.23
CA SER A 20 14.56 -1.86 -1.10
C SER A 20 15.99 -2.19 -1.56
N GLY A 21 16.98 -1.45 -1.04
CA GLY A 21 18.38 -1.57 -1.46
C GLY A 21 19.08 -2.88 -1.03
N MET A 22 18.41 -3.70 -0.23
CA MET A 22 18.87 -5.01 0.24
C MET A 22 17.71 -6.01 0.27
N ALA A 23 18.04 -7.29 0.07
CA ALA A 23 17.09 -8.41 0.16
C ALA A 23 15.82 -8.23 -0.70
N ASN A 24 15.95 -7.58 -1.87
CA ASN A 24 14.86 -7.46 -2.83
C ASN A 24 14.74 -8.74 -3.66
N GLU A 25 13.63 -9.45 -3.50
CA GLU A 25 13.27 -10.67 -4.22
C GLU A 25 12.00 -10.50 -5.06
N PHE A 26 11.50 -9.27 -5.20
CA PHE A 26 10.21 -8.96 -5.85
C PHE A 26 10.32 -8.78 -7.37
N GLY A 27 11.54 -8.60 -7.89
CA GLY A 27 11.77 -8.26 -9.30
C GLY A 27 11.33 -6.83 -9.63
N ASN A 28 11.15 -6.53 -10.93
CA ASN A 28 10.93 -5.15 -11.41
C ASN A 28 9.47 -4.86 -11.84
N ASP A 29 8.55 -5.82 -11.66
CA ASP A 29 7.14 -5.65 -12.01
C ASP A 29 6.36 -5.01 -10.87
N TRP A 30 6.37 -3.68 -10.86
CA TRP A 30 5.68 -2.90 -9.84
C TRP A 30 4.15 -3.05 -9.89
N ASP A 31 3.54 -3.24 -11.07
CA ASP A 31 2.09 -3.40 -11.19
C ASP A 31 1.64 -4.70 -10.50
N LYS A 32 2.40 -5.77 -10.67
CA LYS A 32 2.16 -7.04 -9.98
C LYS A 32 2.40 -6.92 -8.48
N TYR A 33 3.45 -6.23 -8.07
CA TYR A 33 3.76 -5.99 -6.65
C TYR A 33 2.62 -5.21 -5.97
N VAL A 34 2.20 -4.08 -6.53
CA VAL A 34 1.16 -3.21 -5.99
C VAL A 34 -0.20 -3.93 -5.93
N GLN A 35 -0.55 -4.70 -6.96
CA GLN A 35 -1.75 -5.55 -6.92
C GLN A 35 -1.69 -6.59 -5.80
N SER A 36 -0.54 -7.24 -5.60
CA SER A 36 -0.37 -8.24 -4.55
C SER A 36 -0.43 -7.62 -3.16
N LEU A 37 0.21 -6.47 -2.96
CA LEU A 37 0.19 -5.69 -1.73
C LEU A 37 -1.25 -5.32 -1.35
N PHE A 38 -1.97 -4.64 -2.23
CA PHE A 38 -3.29 -4.13 -1.89
C PHE A 38 -4.36 -5.21 -1.77
N ARG A 39 -4.35 -6.24 -2.62
CA ARG A 39 -5.28 -7.37 -2.46
C ARG A 39 -5.03 -8.15 -1.18
N SER A 40 -3.77 -8.28 -0.76
CA SER A 40 -3.43 -8.91 0.53
C SER A 40 -3.86 -8.04 1.71
N ALA A 41 -3.66 -6.72 1.64
CA ALA A 41 -4.13 -5.78 2.67
C ALA A 41 -5.66 -5.82 2.83
N ILE A 42 -6.39 -5.83 1.72
CA ILE A 42 -7.86 -5.96 1.69
C ILE A 42 -8.29 -7.29 2.31
N ALA A 43 -7.71 -8.41 1.86
CA ALA A 43 -8.05 -9.74 2.37
C ALA A 43 -7.79 -9.90 3.88
N ASN A 44 -6.79 -9.18 4.41
CA ASN A 44 -6.41 -9.26 5.81
C ASN A 44 -7.07 -8.20 6.71
N ASN A 45 -7.89 -7.31 6.16
CA ASN A 45 -8.51 -6.17 6.86
C ASN A 45 -7.46 -5.25 7.51
N ILE A 46 -6.39 -4.94 6.77
CA ILE A 46 -5.41 -3.94 7.17
C ILE A 46 -6.01 -2.54 6.99
N VAL A 47 -5.70 -1.61 7.90
CA VAL A 47 -6.12 -0.20 7.81
C VAL A 47 -4.97 0.77 7.60
N ALA A 48 -3.74 0.33 7.80
CA ALA A 48 -2.54 1.14 7.72
C ALA A 48 -1.37 0.32 7.17
N ILE A 49 -0.60 0.94 6.27
CA ILE A 49 0.55 0.36 5.58
C ILE A 49 1.77 1.26 5.82
N GLY A 50 2.84 0.69 6.38
CA GLY A 50 4.16 1.32 6.51
C GLY A 50 5.14 0.73 5.52
N ILE A 51 5.74 1.58 4.68
CA ILE A 51 6.71 1.20 3.65
C ILE A 51 8.12 1.49 4.16
N THR A 52 8.84 0.45 4.58
CA THR A 52 10.09 0.55 5.32
C THR A 52 11.26 -0.04 4.52
N ASP A 53 11.51 0.48 3.33
CA ASP A 53 12.59 0.01 2.45
C ASP A 53 13.98 0.13 3.11
N TYR A 54 14.86 -0.82 2.83
CA TYR A 54 16.22 -0.74 3.36
C TYR A 54 16.95 0.47 2.77
N PHE A 55 17.36 1.38 3.66
CA PHE A 55 18.20 2.56 3.37
C PHE A 55 17.59 3.58 2.40
N THR A 56 16.29 3.52 2.11
CA THR A 56 15.62 4.48 1.23
C THR A 56 14.14 4.64 1.59
N ILE A 57 13.53 5.72 1.09
CA ILE A 57 12.08 5.94 1.10
C ILE A 57 11.52 6.02 -0.33
N ASP A 58 12.31 5.62 -1.32
CA ASP A 58 11.93 5.81 -2.72
C ASP A 58 10.76 4.92 -3.14
N GLY A 59 10.62 3.72 -2.54
CA GLY A 59 9.44 2.89 -2.77
C GLY A 59 8.17 3.50 -2.17
N TYR A 60 8.26 4.17 -1.02
CA TYR A 60 7.15 4.96 -0.48
C TYR A 60 6.75 6.09 -1.43
N LYS A 61 7.73 6.88 -1.90
CA LYS A 61 7.49 7.98 -2.85
C LYS A 61 6.86 7.46 -4.13
N LYS A 62 7.41 6.39 -4.69
CA LYS A 62 6.95 5.76 -5.92
C LYS A 62 5.52 5.23 -5.78
N LEU A 63 5.20 4.56 -4.68
CA LEU A 63 3.84 4.11 -4.39
C LEU A 63 2.86 5.29 -4.32
N LEU A 64 3.29 6.40 -3.70
CA LEU A 64 2.47 7.62 -3.61
C LEU A 64 2.24 8.25 -4.99
N THR A 65 3.31 8.58 -5.72
CA THR A 65 3.23 9.37 -6.95
C THR A 65 2.76 8.57 -8.15
N ASP A 66 3.26 7.34 -8.33
CA ASP A 66 3.01 6.58 -9.55
C ASP A 66 1.73 5.74 -9.45
N TYR A 67 1.14 5.61 -8.25
CA TYR A 67 -0.07 4.81 -8.03
C TYR A 67 -1.15 5.57 -7.25
N LEU A 68 -0.90 5.97 -5.99
CA LEU A 68 -1.98 6.50 -5.15
C LEU A 68 -2.52 7.86 -5.62
N GLU A 69 -1.68 8.69 -6.24
CA GLU A 69 -2.04 9.99 -6.82
C GLU A 69 -2.51 9.90 -8.27
N ASP A 70 -2.35 8.75 -8.93
CA ASP A 70 -2.74 8.52 -10.33
C ASP A 70 -4.01 7.65 -10.41
N ASP A 71 -5.15 8.33 -10.55
CA ASP A 71 -6.46 7.68 -10.66
C ASP A 71 -6.55 6.78 -11.91
N ASP A 72 -5.96 7.16 -13.04
CA ASP A 72 -5.98 6.34 -14.26
C ASP A 72 -5.18 5.05 -14.05
N LYS A 73 -4.03 5.16 -13.36
CA LYS A 73 -3.24 3.99 -12.98
C LYS A 73 -4.02 3.06 -12.08
N LEU A 74 -4.66 3.57 -11.01
CA LEU A 74 -5.47 2.73 -10.12
C LEU A 74 -6.64 2.07 -10.87
N ASN A 75 -7.34 2.82 -11.73
CA ASN A 75 -8.44 2.29 -12.54
C ASN A 75 -7.99 1.20 -13.52
N SER A 76 -6.73 1.24 -13.98
CA SER A 76 -6.17 0.19 -14.85
C SER A 76 -5.87 -1.13 -14.12
N LEU A 77 -5.66 -1.09 -12.79
CA LEU A 77 -5.19 -2.23 -12.00
C LEU A 77 -6.23 -2.82 -11.03
N PHE A 78 -7.23 -2.03 -10.64
CA PHE A 78 -8.16 -2.35 -9.55
C PHE A 78 -9.61 -2.09 -9.93
N THR A 79 -10.52 -2.84 -9.30
CA THR A 79 -11.95 -2.58 -9.36
C THR A 79 -12.32 -1.33 -8.56
N PRO A 80 -13.46 -0.67 -8.85
CA PRO A 80 -13.92 0.49 -8.06
C PRO A 80 -14.05 0.22 -6.55
N ALA A 81 -14.41 -1.01 -6.18
CA ALA A 81 -14.51 -1.43 -4.78
C ALA A 81 -13.13 -1.52 -4.10
N GLU A 82 -12.13 -2.10 -4.78
CA GLU A 82 -10.75 -2.15 -4.30
C GLU A 82 -10.17 -0.73 -4.16
N ILE A 83 -10.37 0.15 -5.14
CA ILE A 83 -9.90 1.54 -5.10
C ILE A 83 -10.49 2.27 -3.89
N SER A 84 -11.79 2.09 -3.63
CA SER A 84 -12.45 2.68 -2.46
C SER A 84 -11.86 2.18 -1.13
N ALA A 85 -11.38 0.93 -1.08
CA ALA A 85 -10.70 0.39 0.09
C ALA A 85 -9.27 0.95 0.22
N ILE A 86 -8.50 0.93 -0.86
CA ILE A 86 -7.11 1.44 -0.92
C ILE A 86 -7.03 2.91 -0.46
N LYS A 87 -7.96 3.75 -0.92
CA LYS A 87 -8.00 5.18 -0.54
C LYS A 87 -8.37 5.44 0.93
N LYS A 88 -8.78 4.42 1.69
CA LYS A 88 -9.09 4.54 3.13
C LYS A 88 -7.91 4.19 4.03
N TYR A 89 -6.83 3.61 3.48
CA TYR A 89 -5.68 3.25 4.28
C TYR A 89 -4.86 4.48 4.69
N TYR A 90 -4.20 4.35 5.83
CA TYR A 90 -3.14 5.27 6.23
C TYR A 90 -1.80 4.77 5.69
N TYR A 91 -1.01 5.66 5.09
CA TYR A 91 0.28 5.35 4.49
C TYR A 91 1.40 6.06 5.24
N PHE A 92 2.47 5.33 5.54
CA PHE A 92 3.63 5.85 6.26
C PHE A 92 4.93 5.45 5.56
N PRO A 93 5.95 6.33 5.53
CA PRO A 93 7.31 5.96 5.16
C PRO A 93 8.03 5.20 6.29
#